data_AF-A0A6P7GED7-F1
#
_entry.id   AF-A0A6P7GED7-F1
#
_cell.length_a   1.000
_cell.length_b   1.000
_cell.length_c   1.000
_cell.angle_alpha   90.00
_cell.angle_beta   90.00
_cell.angle_gamma   90.00
#
_symmetry.space_group_name_H-M   'P 1'
#
loop_
_entity.id
_entity.type
_entity.pdbx_description
1 polymer ?
#
loop_
_entity_poly.entity_id
_entity_poly.type
_entity_poly.pdbx_seq_one_letter_code
_entity_poly.pdbx_strand_id
1 'polypeptide(L)'
;MDPILNIAAFIDDEEDEDVEDALLLHILHDDERLGNRAIIYGRFNLQTMSDVECKNLFRFAKNDITRLAMALNLPNVLRIENVTCISGIDGLCMLLRRFTYPNRLSDLEPLFGFSGSIISKVCTYTLNLISENKSRLLLDLGNVAYLNYEKLKEYSEAIRNMGCPLDNC
;
A
#
# COMPACT_ATOMS: atom_id res chain seq x y z
N MET A 1 18.51 3.59 -24.89
CA MET A 1 19.52 4.67 -25.02
C MET A 1 19.79 5.08 -23.59
N ASP A 2 20.91 4.59 -23.05
CA ASP A 2 21.13 4.58 -21.61
C ASP A 2 21.35 6.01 -21.09
N PRO A 3 20.57 6.48 -20.11
CA PRO A 3 20.68 7.85 -19.59
C PRO A 3 22.05 8.15 -18.97
N ILE A 4 22.78 7.10 -18.57
CA ILE A 4 24.15 7.17 -18.04
C ILE A 4 25.14 7.68 -19.09
N LEU A 5 24.98 7.26 -20.36
CA LEU A 5 25.88 7.67 -21.44
C LEU A 5 25.69 9.16 -21.80
N ASN A 6 24.50 9.69 -21.56
CA ASN A 6 24.16 11.08 -21.88
C ASN A 6 24.62 12.07 -20.80
N ILE A 7 24.84 11.60 -19.58
CA ILE A 7 25.44 12.38 -18.48
C ILE A 7 26.97 12.40 -18.66
N ALA A 8 27.58 11.26 -18.97
CA ALA A 8 29.01 11.19 -19.26
C ALA A 8 29.43 12.05 -20.47
N ALA A 9 28.56 12.21 -21.47
CA ALA A 9 28.81 13.07 -22.63
C ALA A 9 28.57 14.57 -22.39
N PHE A 10 27.96 14.95 -21.26
CA PHE A 10 27.70 16.35 -20.90
C PHE A 10 28.74 16.94 -19.95
N ILE A 11 29.63 16.10 -19.40
CA ILE A 11 30.61 16.44 -18.35
C ILE A 11 32.03 16.11 -18.82
N ASP A 12 32.34 16.46 -20.08
CA ASP A 12 33.71 16.35 -20.61
C ASP A 12 34.53 17.64 -20.30
N ASP A 13 34.00 18.55 -19.47
CA ASP A 13 34.54 19.90 -19.24
C ASP A 13 34.45 20.44 -17.79
N GLU A 14 34.04 19.66 -16.78
CA GLU A 14 34.07 20.08 -15.37
C GLU A 14 34.81 19.06 -14.50
N GLU A 15 35.55 19.58 -13.50
CA GLU A 15 36.61 18.93 -12.73
C GLU A 15 36.21 17.56 -12.16
N ASP A 16 37.14 16.59 -12.22
CA ASP A 16 36.95 15.16 -11.86
C ASP A 16 36.29 14.93 -10.48
N GLU A 17 36.35 15.89 -9.55
CA GLU A 17 35.81 15.80 -8.19
C GLU A 17 34.26 15.90 -8.17
N ASP A 18 33.66 16.71 -9.06
CA ASP A 18 32.20 16.90 -9.11
C ASP A 18 31.48 15.72 -9.80
N VAL A 19 32.20 14.99 -10.66
CA VAL A 19 31.68 13.79 -11.35
C VAL A 19 31.55 12.63 -10.38
N GLU A 20 32.56 12.43 -9.52
CA GLU A 20 32.53 11.39 -8.49
C GLU A 20 31.43 11.67 -7.48
N ASP A 21 31.24 12.92 -7.06
CA ASP A 21 30.15 13.31 -6.15
C ASP A 21 28.77 13.20 -6.82
N ALA A 22 28.63 13.57 -8.09
CA ALA A 22 27.37 13.39 -8.82
C ALA A 22 27.03 11.90 -9.05
N LEU A 23 28.04 11.08 -9.34
CA LEU A 23 27.89 9.63 -9.48
C LEU A 23 27.61 8.97 -8.13
N LEU A 24 28.29 9.41 -7.05
CA LEU A 24 28.06 8.96 -5.68
C LEU A 24 26.66 9.37 -5.23
N LEU A 25 26.22 10.58 -5.51
CA LEU A 25 24.86 11.06 -5.22
C LEU A 25 23.81 10.26 -6.01
N HIS A 26 24.08 9.90 -7.27
CA HIS A 26 23.18 9.06 -8.06
C HIS A 26 23.15 7.61 -7.57
N ILE A 27 24.30 7.04 -7.17
CA ILE A 27 24.41 5.71 -6.56
C ILE A 27 23.70 5.69 -5.19
N LEU A 28 23.90 6.73 -4.37
CA LEU A 28 23.25 6.88 -3.06
C LEU A 28 21.72 7.06 -3.20
N HIS A 29 21.27 7.77 -4.24
CA HIS A 29 19.84 7.92 -4.54
C HIS A 29 19.21 6.68 -5.19
N ASP A 30 19.96 5.86 -5.92
CA ASP A 30 19.45 4.61 -6.48
C ASP A 30 19.43 3.46 -5.45
N ASP A 31 20.29 3.48 -4.44
CA ASP A 31 20.40 2.42 -3.43
C ASP A 31 19.40 2.56 -2.25
N GLU A 32 18.72 3.71 -2.13
CA GLU A 32 17.54 3.86 -1.26
C GLU A 32 16.31 3.06 -1.76
N ARG A 33 16.36 2.52 -2.98
CA ARG A 33 15.16 2.00 -3.64
C ARG A 33 14.78 0.58 -3.28
N LEU A 34 15.63 -0.22 -2.63
CA LEU A 34 15.22 -1.53 -2.09
C LEU A 34 16.34 -2.23 -1.30
N GLY A 35 17.61 -1.98 -1.67
CA GLY A 35 18.77 -2.76 -1.24
C GLY A 35 19.06 -2.63 0.24
N ASN A 36 19.37 -1.40 0.68
CA ASN A 36 19.87 -1.17 2.03
C ASN A 36 18.87 -1.53 3.13
N ARG A 37 17.58 -1.19 2.97
CA ARG A 37 16.58 -1.43 4.03
C ARG A 37 16.11 -2.88 4.12
N ALA A 38 15.97 -3.57 2.99
CA ALA A 38 15.65 -4.99 3.00
C ALA A 38 16.80 -5.84 3.56
N ILE A 39 18.05 -5.38 3.42
CA ILE A 39 19.22 -6.00 4.06
C ILE A 39 19.20 -5.76 5.57
N ILE A 40 18.90 -4.53 6.02
CA ILE A 40 18.90 -4.17 7.44
C ILE A 40 17.75 -4.83 8.21
N TYR A 41 16.52 -4.76 7.68
CA TYR A 41 15.31 -5.16 8.39
C TYR A 41 14.74 -6.52 7.95
N GLY A 42 15.20 -7.04 6.81
CA GLY A 42 14.61 -8.19 6.16
C GLY A 42 13.47 -7.82 5.22
N ARG A 43 12.98 -8.82 4.49
CA ARG A 43 11.82 -8.68 3.59
C ARG A 43 10.55 -9.10 4.32
N PHE A 44 9.49 -8.34 4.12
CA PHE A 44 8.17 -8.72 4.57
C PHE A 44 7.75 -10.08 3.99
N ASN A 45 7.15 -10.92 4.82
CA ASN A 45 6.57 -12.18 4.40
C ASN A 45 5.32 -12.48 5.22
N LEU A 46 4.15 -12.34 4.59
CA LEU A 46 2.87 -12.64 5.25
C LEU A 46 2.78 -14.10 5.73
N GLN A 47 3.48 -15.04 5.07
CA GLN A 47 3.37 -16.47 5.38
C GLN A 47 4.02 -16.83 6.72
N THR A 48 5.02 -16.07 7.19
CA THR A 48 5.69 -16.32 8.47
C THR A 48 4.90 -15.82 9.67
N MET A 49 3.87 -15.00 9.46
CA MET A 49 3.09 -14.37 10.54
C MET A 49 1.98 -15.29 11.06
N SER A 50 1.64 -15.20 12.34
CA SER A 50 0.46 -15.84 12.92
C SER A 50 -0.82 -15.03 12.66
N ASP A 51 -1.99 -15.65 12.80
CA ASP A 51 -3.27 -14.94 12.66
C ASP A 51 -3.45 -13.83 13.72
N VAL A 52 -2.88 -14.00 14.92
CA VAL A 52 -2.92 -13.00 15.97
C VAL A 52 -2.12 -11.76 15.55
N GLU A 53 -0.91 -11.96 15.01
CA GLU A 53 -0.09 -10.86 14.48
C GLU A 53 -0.76 -10.17 13.29
N CYS A 54 -1.33 -10.93 12.35
CA CYS A 54 -2.06 -10.37 11.22
C CYS A 54 -3.23 -9.49 11.69
N LYS A 55 -4.03 -9.95 12.67
CA LYS A 55 -5.12 -9.15 13.22
C LYS A 55 -4.63 -7.89 13.93
N ASN A 56 -3.54 -7.99 14.69
CA ASN A 56 -2.96 -6.83 15.37
C ASN A 56 -2.41 -5.79 14.38
N LEU A 57 -1.77 -6.24 13.31
CA LEU A 57 -1.11 -5.36 12.35
C LEU A 57 -2.04 -4.80 11.27
N PHE A 58 -2.99 -5.61 10.80
CA PHE A 58 -3.83 -5.34 9.62
C PHE A 58 -5.34 -5.39 9.90
N ARG A 59 -5.78 -5.86 11.08
CA ARG A 59 -7.20 -6.10 11.44
C ARG A 59 -7.90 -7.24 10.69
N PHE A 60 -7.15 -8.04 9.95
CA PHE A 60 -7.64 -9.23 9.25
C PHE A 60 -6.81 -10.46 9.61
N ALA A 61 -7.43 -11.64 9.63
CA ALA A 61 -6.68 -12.90 9.68
C ALA A 61 -5.93 -13.14 8.36
N LYS A 62 -4.92 -14.01 8.36
CA LYS A 62 -4.06 -14.23 7.19
C LYS A 62 -4.87 -14.61 5.94
N ASN A 63 -5.76 -15.59 6.08
CA ASN A 63 -6.59 -16.07 4.97
C ASN A 63 -7.58 -15.00 4.49
N ASP A 64 -8.04 -14.12 5.38
CA ASP A 64 -8.95 -13.04 5.01
C ASP A 64 -8.26 -11.95 4.22
N ILE A 65 -6.96 -11.69 4.45
CA ILE A 65 -6.17 -10.77 3.61
C ILE A 65 -6.11 -11.29 2.17
N THR A 66 -5.87 -12.59 2.00
CA THR A 66 -5.83 -13.22 0.67
C THR A 66 -7.20 -13.18 -0.02
N ARG A 67 -8.28 -13.46 0.72
CA ARG A 67 -9.66 -13.33 0.20
C ARG A 67 -10.00 -11.88 -0.17
N LEU A 68 -9.57 -10.93 0.66
CA LEU A 68 -9.77 -9.50 0.43
C LEU A 68 -9.06 -9.04 -0.84
N ALA A 69 -7.81 -9.46 -1.08
CA ALA A 69 -7.08 -9.13 -2.30
C ALA A 69 -7.82 -9.60 -3.57
N MET A 70 -8.37 -10.83 -3.55
CA MET A 70 -9.20 -11.34 -4.64
C MET A 70 -10.48 -10.54 -4.81
N ALA A 71 -11.19 -10.25 -3.72
CA ALA A 71 -12.44 -9.48 -3.76
C ALA A 71 -12.23 -8.05 -4.29
N LEU A 72 -11.11 -7.43 -3.93
CA LEU A 72 -10.68 -6.11 -4.42
C LEU A 72 -10.13 -6.14 -5.86
N ASN A 73 -9.96 -7.34 -6.43
CA ASN A 73 -9.42 -7.57 -7.76
C ASN A 73 -8.00 -6.97 -7.93
N LEU A 74 -7.15 -7.17 -6.91
CA LEU A 74 -5.76 -6.74 -6.97
C LEU A 74 -4.94 -7.69 -7.85
N PRO A 75 -4.06 -7.18 -8.73
CA PRO A 75 -3.16 -8.03 -9.51
C PRO A 75 -2.12 -8.68 -8.61
N ASN A 76 -1.61 -9.84 -9.02
CA ASN A 76 -0.57 -10.56 -8.26
C ASN A 76 0.72 -9.73 -8.08
N VAL A 77 0.99 -8.81 -9.01
CA VAL A 77 2.15 -7.92 -8.99
C VAL A 77 1.71 -6.50 -9.32
N LEU A 78 2.09 -5.56 -8.47
CA LEU A 78 1.94 -4.12 -8.68
C LEU A 78 3.15 -3.61 -9.46
N ARG A 79 2.90 -3.07 -10.66
CA ARG A 79 3.90 -2.44 -11.50
C ARG A 79 3.81 -0.93 -11.33
N ILE A 80 4.66 -0.41 -10.46
CA ILE A 80 4.68 1.00 -10.10
C ILE A 80 5.90 1.62 -10.77
N GLU A 81 5.70 2.75 -11.46
CA GLU A 81 6.78 3.45 -12.13
C GLU A 81 7.92 3.81 -11.16
N ASN A 82 9.15 3.52 -11.57
CA ASN A 82 10.36 3.80 -10.80
C ASN A 82 10.41 3.09 -9.42
N VAL A 83 9.67 2.01 -9.24
CA VAL A 83 9.72 1.13 -8.07
C VAL A 83 9.85 -0.32 -8.56
N THR A 84 10.57 -1.15 -7.81
CA THR A 84 10.65 -2.59 -8.10
C THR A 84 9.26 -3.23 -8.04
N CYS A 85 9.05 -4.33 -8.78
CA CYS A 85 7.80 -5.08 -8.73
C CYS A 85 7.50 -5.56 -7.30
N ILE A 86 6.32 -5.20 -6.77
CA ILE A 86 5.86 -5.56 -5.43
C ILE A 86 4.65 -6.50 -5.57
N SER A 87 4.52 -7.49 -4.67
CA SER A 87 3.35 -8.35 -4.67
C SER A 87 2.07 -7.55 -4.40
N GLY A 88 0.96 -7.92 -5.04
CA GLY A 88 -0.36 -7.36 -4.70
C GLY A 88 -0.73 -7.55 -3.25
N ILE A 89 -0.31 -8.67 -2.64
CA ILE A 89 -0.54 -8.95 -1.22
C ILE A 89 0.28 -8.03 -0.33
N ASP A 90 1.56 -7.79 -0.67
CA ASP A 90 2.43 -6.91 0.10
C ASP A 90 1.93 -5.46 0.03
N GLY A 91 1.54 -4.99 -1.16
CA GLY A 91 0.93 -3.67 -1.34
C GLY A 91 -0.36 -3.52 -0.56
N LEU A 92 -1.22 -4.56 -0.54
CA LEU A 92 -2.42 -4.57 0.29
C LEU A 92 -2.05 -4.52 1.78
N CYS A 93 -1.08 -5.29 2.25
CA CYS A 93 -0.65 -5.30 3.66
C CYS A 93 -0.10 -3.92 4.09
N MET A 94 0.67 -3.25 3.23
CA MET A 94 1.14 -1.88 3.48
C MET A 94 -0.04 -0.91 3.64
N LEU A 95 -1.02 -1.00 2.74
CA LEU A 95 -2.21 -0.15 2.78
C LEU A 95 -3.05 -0.41 4.03
N LEU A 96 -3.35 -1.68 4.34
CA LEU A 96 -4.09 -2.08 5.54
C LEU A 96 -3.38 -1.61 6.81
N ARG A 97 -2.05 -1.73 6.84
CA ARG A 97 -1.27 -1.27 7.98
C ARG A 97 -1.44 0.23 8.21
N ARG A 98 -1.42 1.03 7.15
CA ARG A 98 -1.69 2.48 7.23
C ARG A 98 -3.11 2.82 7.67
N PHE A 99 -4.10 1.98 7.34
CA PHE A 99 -5.51 2.19 7.72
C PHE A 99 -5.85 1.70 9.12
N THR A 100 -4.98 0.91 9.74
CA THR A 100 -5.26 0.34 11.06
C THR A 100 -5.26 1.42 12.16
N TYR A 101 -4.38 2.41 12.03
CA TYR A 101 -4.31 3.64 12.84
C TYR A 101 -3.32 4.62 12.19
N PRO A 102 -3.29 5.91 12.58
CA PRO A 102 -2.32 6.87 12.09
C PRO A 102 -0.87 6.41 12.38
N ASN A 103 -0.11 6.12 11.33
CA ASN A 103 1.27 5.64 11.40
C ASN A 103 2.19 6.58 10.63
N ARG A 104 3.38 6.88 11.16
CA ARG A 104 4.42 7.53 10.35
C ARG A 104 4.97 6.52 9.34
N LEU A 105 5.38 7.00 8.17
CA LEU A 105 5.98 6.13 7.16
C LEU A 105 7.27 5.47 7.64
N SER A 106 8.07 6.19 8.46
CA SER A 106 9.28 5.69 9.12
C SER A 106 9.02 4.44 9.96
N ASP A 107 7.85 4.38 10.63
CA ASP A 107 7.51 3.29 11.54
C ASP A 107 7.16 2.01 10.78
N LEU A 108 6.90 2.12 9.47
CA LEU A 108 6.58 1.01 8.58
C LEU A 108 7.83 0.44 7.88
N GLU A 109 8.93 1.20 7.85
CA GLU A 109 10.15 0.79 7.16
C GLU A 109 10.73 -0.51 7.73
N PRO A 110 10.80 -0.74 9.05
CA PRO A 110 11.30 -2.00 9.60
C PRO A 110 10.40 -3.20 9.30
N LEU A 111 9.10 -2.98 9.15
CA LEU A 111 8.16 -4.07 8.88
C LEU A 111 8.23 -4.52 7.41
N PHE A 112 8.41 -3.57 6.49
CA PHE A 112 8.34 -3.85 5.06
C PHE A 112 9.70 -3.92 4.36
N GLY A 113 10.77 -3.42 4.98
CA GLY A 113 12.10 -3.37 4.37
C GLY A 113 12.22 -2.36 3.23
N PHE A 114 11.29 -1.39 3.14
CA PHE A 114 11.29 -0.33 2.13
C PHE A 114 11.41 1.04 2.77
N SER A 115 11.90 2.02 2.01
CA SER A 115 11.89 3.42 2.44
C SER A 115 10.47 3.96 2.54
N GLY A 116 10.26 4.93 3.42
CA GLY A 116 8.96 5.57 3.60
C GLY A 116 8.41 6.18 2.31
N SER A 117 9.30 6.67 1.43
CA SER A 117 8.94 7.15 0.08
C SER A 117 8.31 6.05 -0.77
N ILE A 118 8.91 4.85 -0.81
CA ILE A 118 8.37 3.70 -1.54
C ILE A 118 7.06 3.24 -0.92
N ILE A 119 6.99 3.13 0.41
CA ILE A 119 5.76 2.74 1.11
C ILE A 119 4.62 3.70 0.77
N SER A 120 4.89 5.01 0.74
CA SER A 120 3.92 6.03 0.34
C SER A 120 3.42 5.81 -1.09
N LYS A 121 4.34 5.62 -2.05
CA LYS A 121 4.00 5.36 -3.45
C LYS A 121 3.15 4.10 -3.61
N VAL A 122 3.53 3.01 -2.94
CA VAL A 122 2.80 1.73 -2.99
C VAL A 122 1.41 1.86 -2.41
N CYS A 123 1.27 2.52 -1.27
CA CYS A 123 -0.04 2.71 -0.65
C CYS A 123 -0.96 3.56 -1.54
N THR A 124 -0.45 4.66 -2.08
CA THR A 124 -1.23 5.54 -2.97
C THR A 124 -1.64 4.80 -4.24
N TYR A 125 -0.71 4.09 -4.87
CA TYR A 125 -1.00 3.29 -6.07
C TYR A 125 -2.06 2.22 -5.80
N THR A 126 -1.89 1.45 -4.71
CA THR A 126 -2.85 0.40 -4.33
C THR A 126 -4.22 0.98 -4.03
N LEU A 127 -4.29 2.12 -3.34
CA LEU A 127 -5.54 2.82 -3.04
C LEU A 127 -6.26 3.30 -4.30
N ASN A 128 -5.51 3.88 -5.26
CA ASN A 128 -6.06 4.35 -6.52
C ASN A 128 -6.61 3.17 -7.33
N LEU A 129 -5.86 2.07 -7.41
CA LEU A 129 -6.30 0.86 -8.10
C LEU A 129 -7.59 0.29 -7.53
N ILE A 130 -7.71 0.24 -6.19
CA ILE A 130 -8.94 -0.19 -5.52
C ILE A 130 -10.07 0.77 -5.84
N SER A 131 -9.82 2.08 -5.75
CA SER A 131 -10.82 3.12 -6.00
C SER A 131 -11.32 3.07 -7.44
N GLU A 132 -10.45 2.86 -8.42
CA GLU A 132 -10.83 2.71 -9.84
C GLU A 132 -11.69 1.45 -10.03
N ASN A 133 -11.23 0.30 -9.53
CA ASN A 133 -11.90 -0.99 -9.68
C ASN A 133 -13.25 -1.05 -8.95
N LYS A 134 -13.39 -0.34 -7.83
CA LYS A 134 -14.53 -0.44 -6.92
C LYS A 134 -15.27 0.88 -6.71
N SER A 135 -14.97 1.90 -7.49
CA SER A 135 -15.60 3.24 -7.46
C SER A 135 -17.12 3.16 -7.39
N ARG A 136 -17.73 2.26 -8.17
CA ARG A 136 -19.20 2.03 -8.14
C ARG A 136 -19.72 1.68 -6.74
N LEU A 137 -19.00 0.88 -5.97
CA LEU A 137 -19.41 0.50 -4.61
C LEU A 137 -19.31 1.67 -3.62
N LEU A 138 -18.49 2.69 -3.92
CA LEU A 138 -18.26 3.84 -3.06
C LEU A 138 -19.15 5.03 -3.43
N LEU A 139 -19.43 5.22 -4.72
CA LEU A 139 -20.12 6.39 -5.25
C LEU A 139 -21.61 6.14 -5.52
N ASP A 140 -22.02 4.90 -5.76
CA ASP A 140 -23.39 4.54 -6.11
C ASP A 140 -23.93 3.45 -5.17
N LEU A 141 -24.12 3.84 -3.91
CA LEU A 141 -24.58 2.95 -2.84
C LEU A 141 -26.02 2.45 -3.06
N GLY A 142 -26.86 3.22 -3.76
CA GLY A 142 -28.25 2.87 -4.04
C GLY A 142 -28.42 1.74 -5.06
N ASN A 143 -27.39 1.47 -5.87
CA ASN A 143 -27.35 0.41 -6.87
C ASN A 143 -26.79 -0.91 -6.30
N VAL A 144 -26.61 -0.97 -4.99
CA VAL A 144 -26.15 -2.16 -4.28
C VAL A 144 -27.34 -2.83 -3.60
N ALA A 145 -27.58 -4.11 -3.91
CA ALA A 145 -28.79 -4.84 -3.49
C ALA A 145 -29.04 -4.86 -1.97
N TYR A 146 -27.98 -4.68 -1.17
CA TYR A 146 -28.04 -4.70 0.30
C TYR A 146 -27.97 -3.32 0.95
N LEU A 147 -27.84 -2.24 0.17
CA LEU A 147 -27.68 -0.87 0.69
C LEU A 147 -28.69 0.12 0.07
N ASN A 148 -29.84 -0.39 -0.38
CA ASN A 148 -30.98 0.41 -0.80
C ASN A 148 -31.84 0.87 0.40
N TYR A 149 -32.77 1.80 0.14
CA TYR A 149 -33.63 2.36 1.18
C TYR A 149 -34.44 1.31 1.95
N GLU A 150 -34.99 0.30 1.26
CA GLU A 150 -35.78 -0.75 1.89
C GLU A 150 -34.95 -1.57 2.88
N LYS A 151 -33.72 -1.95 2.49
CA LYS A 151 -32.79 -2.67 3.37
C LYS A 151 -32.29 -1.83 4.52
N LEU A 152 -31.99 -0.55 4.29
CA LEU A 152 -31.60 0.37 5.36
C LEU A 152 -32.71 0.52 6.41
N LYS A 153 -33.98 0.58 5.97
CA LYS A 153 -35.13 0.59 6.86
C LYS A 153 -35.28 -0.72 7.64
N GLU A 154 -35.10 -1.87 6.97
CA GLU A 154 -35.11 -3.18 7.63
C GLU A 154 -34.04 -3.27 8.72
N TYR A 155 -32.82 -2.77 8.45
CA TYR A 155 -31.74 -2.74 9.43
C TYR A 155 -32.04 -1.79 10.61
N SER A 156 -32.61 -0.60 10.36
CA SER A 156 -32.94 0.34 11.44
C SER A 156 -34.05 -0.21 12.36
N GLU A 157 -35.08 -0.84 11.78
CA GLU A 157 -36.15 -1.48 12.55
C GLU A 157 -35.63 -2.65 13.40
N ALA A 158 -34.75 -3.48 12.85
CA ALA A 158 -34.12 -4.58 13.59
C ALA A 158 -33.30 -4.08 14.79
N ILE A 159 -32.54 -3.00 14.62
CA ILE A 159 -31.77 -2.36 15.69
C ILE A 159 -32.70 -1.74 16.74
N ARG A 160 -33.79 -1.07 16.33
CA ARG A 160 -34.80 -0.51 17.24
C ARG A 160 -35.44 -1.60 18.10
N ASN A 161 -35.82 -2.72 17.48
CA ASN A 161 -36.44 -3.85 18.18
C ASN A 161 -35.51 -4.52 19.20
N MET A 162 -34.19 -4.42 19.01
CA MET A 162 -33.18 -4.90 19.97
C MET A 162 -32.96 -3.96 21.16
N GLY A 163 -33.68 -2.84 21.26
CA GLY A 163 -33.52 -1.87 22.35
C GLY A 163 -32.42 -0.86 22.09
N CYS A 164 -32.42 -0.28 20.89
CA CYS A 164 -31.54 0.83 20.51
C CYS A 164 -31.55 1.96 21.57
N PRO A 165 -30.38 2.54 21.93
CA PRO A 165 -30.32 3.67 22.86
C PRO A 165 -30.87 4.99 22.31
N LEU A 166 -31.07 5.09 20.98
CA LEU A 166 -31.51 6.29 20.29
C LEU A 166 -32.93 6.09 19.75
N ASP A 167 -33.80 7.06 20.02
CA ASP A 167 -35.22 7.03 19.64
C ASP A 167 -35.47 7.43 18.17
N ASN A 168 -34.43 7.91 17.47
CA ASN A 168 -34.51 8.52 16.15
C ASN A 168 -33.79 7.73 15.03
N CYS A 169 -33.66 6.41 15.17
CA CYS A 169 -33.15 5.52 14.14
C CYS A 169 -34.16 5.21 13.03
#